data_AF-A0A9Q0D9E6-F1
#
_entry.id   AF-A0A9Q0D9E6-F1
#
_cell.length_a   1.000
_cell.length_b   1.000
_cell.length_c   1.000
_cell.angle_alpha   90.00
_cell.angle_beta   90.00
_cell.angle_gamma   90.00
#
_symmetry.space_group_name_H-M   'P 1'
#
loop_
_entity.id
_entity.type
_entity.pdbx_description
1 polymer ?
#
loop_
_entity_poly.entity_id
_entity_poly.type
_entity_poly.pdbx_seq_one_letter_code
_entity_poly.pdbx_strand_id
1 'polypeptide(L)'
;MIPVSPHPYLTPMSPYLTPMSPVSPHPYEPLLATSGIDYNIKMWYPTEESPAFDSQLAQELICRNEVMLEETRNTITVPASFMLRMLASLNNAFRPGFLPPDPSEADRSEGSGAENEED
;
A
#
# COMPACT_ATOMS: atom_id res chain seq x y z
N MET A 1 62.54 21.59 24.18
CA MET A 1 62.15 21.34 22.78
C MET A 1 61.60 19.92 22.70
N ILE A 2 60.30 19.79 22.52
CA ILE A 2 59.58 18.52 22.29
C ILE A 2 58.75 18.75 21.02
N PRO A 3 58.87 17.93 19.96
CA PRO A 3 58.05 18.11 18.77
C PRO A 3 56.62 17.61 19.04
N VAL A 4 55.63 18.46 18.76
CA VAL A 4 54.21 18.12 18.83
C VAL A 4 53.83 17.43 17.52
N SER A 5 53.39 16.17 17.61
CA SER A 5 52.93 15.38 16.46
C SER A 5 51.55 15.87 15.97
N PRO A 6 51.31 16.01 14.66
CA PRO A 6 50.01 16.43 14.14
C PRO A 6 49.00 15.27 14.13
N HIS A 7 47.80 15.52 14.62
CA HIS A 7 46.68 14.57 14.70
C HIS A 7 46.16 14.18 13.29
N PRO A 8 45.85 12.88 13.02
CA PRO A 8 45.36 12.44 11.72
C PRO A 8 43.84 12.21 11.74
N TYR A 9 43.02 13.27 11.75
CA TYR A 9 41.56 13.13 11.56
C TYR A 9 40.98 14.28 10.75
N LEU A 10 41.44 14.44 9.51
CA LEU A 10 40.70 15.15 8.47
C LEU A 10 40.95 14.42 7.15
N THR A 11 40.26 13.31 6.93
CA THR A 11 40.12 12.74 5.59
C THR A 11 39.08 13.55 4.82
N PRO A 12 39.43 14.17 3.67
CA PRO A 12 38.46 14.87 2.85
C PRO A 12 37.51 13.86 2.18
N MET A 13 36.21 14.08 2.32
CA MET A 13 35.15 13.35 1.61
C MET A 13 35.38 13.45 0.10
N SER A 14 35.53 12.30 -0.57
CA SER A 14 35.74 12.21 -2.02
C SER A 14 34.48 12.64 -2.79
N PRO A 15 34.58 13.46 -3.86
CA PRO A 15 33.45 14.09 -4.53
C PRO A 15 32.70 13.20 -5.54
N TYR A 16 32.89 11.88 -5.50
CA TYR A 16 32.27 10.97 -6.47
C TYR A 16 31.10 10.20 -5.87
N LEU A 17 29.93 10.83 -6.00
CA LEU A 17 28.57 10.27 -6.04
C LEU A 17 28.40 8.78 -5.72
N THR A 18 27.89 8.48 -4.53
CA THR A 18 26.85 7.45 -4.40
C THR A 18 25.51 8.09 -4.74
N PRO A 19 24.67 7.52 -5.62
CA PRO A 19 23.28 7.95 -5.74
C PRO A 19 22.57 7.59 -4.43
N MET A 20 22.56 8.56 -3.51
CA MET A 20 21.94 8.45 -2.19
C MET A 20 20.42 8.40 -2.38
N SER A 21 19.84 7.22 -2.14
CA SER A 21 18.41 7.07 -1.86
C SER A 21 17.96 8.13 -0.84
N PRO A 22 16.75 8.71 -0.94
CA PRO A 22 16.33 9.94 -0.24
C PRO A 22 16.23 9.86 1.30
N VAL A 23 16.75 8.80 1.93
CA VAL A 23 16.71 8.62 3.37
C VAL A 23 18.12 8.84 3.93
N SER A 24 18.43 10.08 4.30
CA SER A 24 19.58 10.38 5.16
C SER A 24 19.16 10.16 6.62
N PRO A 25 19.89 9.33 7.40
CA PRO A 25 19.63 9.24 8.84
C PRO A 25 19.94 10.57 9.53
N HIS A 26 19.27 10.82 10.65
CA HIS A 26 19.54 12.00 11.47
C HIS A 26 20.96 11.89 12.06
N PRO A 27 21.80 12.95 11.95
CA PRO A 27 23.23 12.89 12.30
C PRO A 27 23.52 12.63 13.78
N TYR A 28 22.54 12.77 14.67
CA TYR A 28 22.72 12.66 16.12
C TYR A 28 21.74 11.70 16.81
N GLU A 29 20.69 11.26 16.13
CA GLU A 29 19.65 10.43 16.74
C GLU A 29 19.38 9.22 15.84
N PRO A 30 19.34 8.00 16.40
CA PRO A 30 18.98 6.79 15.66
C PRO A 30 17.48 6.76 15.38
N LEU A 31 17.02 7.63 14.48
CA LEU A 31 15.62 7.72 14.06
C LEU A 31 15.43 7.00 12.72
N LEU A 32 14.51 6.03 12.69
CA LEU A 32 14.11 5.33 11.48
C LEU A 32 12.70 5.78 11.08
N ALA A 33 12.54 6.20 9.83
CA ALA A 33 11.24 6.52 9.24
C ALA A 33 10.88 5.48 8.18
N THR A 34 9.68 4.89 8.28
CA THR A 34 9.15 3.95 7.28
C THR A 34 7.82 4.47 6.74
N SER A 35 7.64 4.51 5.42
CA SER A 35 6.37 4.85 4.77
C SER A 35 5.60 3.60 4.40
N GLY A 36 4.29 3.60 4.68
CA GLY A 36 3.38 2.49 4.38
C GLY A 36 2.44 2.77 3.21
N ILE A 37 1.71 1.74 2.78
CA ILE A 37 0.67 1.82 1.73
C ILE A 37 -0.49 2.76 2.09
N ASP A 38 -0.63 3.10 3.37
CA ASP A 38 -1.67 3.97 3.90
C ASP A 38 -1.30 5.47 3.83
N TYR A 39 -0.21 5.82 3.13
CA TYR A 39 0.38 7.16 3.03
C TYR A 39 0.82 7.79 4.37
N ASN A 40 0.79 7.01 5.45
CA ASN A 40 1.30 7.41 6.76
C ASN A 40 2.80 7.12 6.88
N ILE A 41 3.48 7.97 7.64
CA ILE A 41 4.89 7.79 8.01
C ILE A 41 4.91 7.27 9.46
N LYS A 42 5.56 6.12 9.68
CA LYS A 42 5.86 5.59 11.02
C LYS A 42 7.29 5.99 11.39
N MET A 43 7.45 6.51 12.60
CA MET A 43 8.74 6.89 13.17
C MET A 43 9.11 5.88 14.26
N TRP A 44 10.35 5.41 14.24
CA TRP A 44 10.87 4.42 15.18
C TRP A 44 12.13 4.99 15.83
N TYR A 45 12.20 4.90 17.16
CA TYR A 45 13.37 5.25 17.95
C TYR A 45 13.73 4.07 18.87
N PRO A 46 15.02 3.78 19.08
CA PRO A 46 15.42 2.77 20.05
C PRO A 46 15.09 3.24 21.46
N THR A 47 14.53 2.33 22.26
CA THR A 47 14.15 2.59 23.64
C THR A 47 15.22 2.18 24.66
N GLU A 48 16.18 1.36 24.23
CA GLU A 48 17.27 0.88 25.08
C GLU A 48 18.34 1.96 25.29
N GLU A 49 18.87 2.04 26.51
CA GLU A 49 19.90 3.02 26.89
C GLU A 49 21.24 2.75 26.20
N SER A 50 21.48 1.50 25.80
CA SER A 50 22.69 1.07 25.09
C SER A 50 22.35 0.31 23.81
N PRO A 51 23.20 0.40 22.76
CA PRO A 51 22.96 -0.31 21.52
C PRO A 51 23.02 -1.82 21.75
N ALA A 52 21.87 -2.47 21.64
CA ALA A 52 21.72 -3.92 21.73
C ALA A 52 21.22 -4.47 20.39
N PHE A 53 21.90 -5.50 19.88
CA PHE A 53 21.48 -6.21 18.68
C PHE A 53 21.41 -7.71 18.97
N ASP A 54 20.20 -8.26 18.93
CA ASP A 54 19.97 -9.69 19.04
C ASP A 54 20.07 -10.33 17.65
N SER A 55 21.23 -10.93 17.35
CA SER A 55 21.48 -11.57 16.07
C SER A 55 20.62 -12.82 15.84
N GLN A 56 20.22 -13.54 16.89
CA GLN A 56 19.39 -14.74 16.73
C GLN A 56 17.97 -14.35 16.36
N LEU A 57 17.39 -13.40 17.11
CA LEU A 57 16.07 -12.85 16.81
C LEU A 57 16.03 -12.18 15.43
N ALA A 58 17.06 -11.42 15.07
CA ALA A 58 17.14 -10.78 13.76
C ALA A 58 17.15 -11.82 12.63
N GLN A 59 17.93 -12.89 12.75
CA GLN A 59 17.99 -13.97 11.76
C GLN A 59 16.63 -14.68 11.63
N GLU A 60 15.99 -14.96 12.76
CA GLU A 60 14.66 -15.58 12.81
C GLU A 60 13.61 -14.72 12.10
N LEU A 61 13.61 -13.40 12.34
CA LEU A 61 12.73 -12.45 11.69
C LEU A 61 13.00 -12.33 10.18
N ILE A 62 14.26 -12.33 9.77
CA ILE A 62 14.64 -12.30 8.34
C ILE A 62 14.10 -13.54 7.62
N CYS A 63 14.33 -14.73 8.19
CA CYS A 63 13.82 -15.98 7.60
C CYS A 63 12.29 -15.98 7.51
N ARG A 64 11.59 -15.49 8.55
CA ARG A 64 10.12 -15.36 8.49
C ARG A 64 9.66 -14.38 7.43
N ASN A 65 10.29 -13.21 7.35
CA ASN A 65 9.94 -12.19 6.35
C ASN A 65 10.13 -12.72 4.93
N GLU A 66 11.19 -13.48 4.68
CA GLU A 66 11.45 -14.12 3.39
C GLU A 66 10.33 -15.09 3.00
N VAL A 67 9.87 -15.93 3.93
CA VAL A 67 8.72 -16.82 3.71
C VAL A 67 7.45 -16.01 3.42
N MET A 68 7.15 -14.98 4.21
CA MET A 68 5.96 -14.15 4.00
C MET A 68 5.99 -13.40 2.67
N LEU A 69 7.18 -12.96 2.23
CA LEU A 69 7.40 -12.33 0.94
C LEU A 69 7.14 -13.31 -0.21
N GLU A 70 7.63 -14.55 -0.11
CA GLU A 70 7.39 -15.56 -1.14
C GLU A 70 5.92 -15.99 -1.19
N GLU A 71 5.28 -16.18 -0.04
CA GLU A 71 3.83 -16.49 0.05
C GLU A 71 2.98 -15.38 -0.59
N THR A 72 3.38 -14.12 -0.44
CA THR A 72 2.65 -12.96 -0.98
C THR A 72 3.05 -12.62 -2.42
N ARG A 73 4.03 -13.32 -3.02
CA ARG A 73 4.59 -12.99 -4.34
C ARG A 73 3.56 -12.92 -5.47
N ASN A 74 2.53 -13.76 -5.40
CA ASN A 74 1.44 -13.80 -6.40
C ASN A 74 0.13 -13.18 -5.88
N THR A 75 0.16 -12.54 -4.71
CA THR A 75 -1.00 -11.89 -4.12
C THR A 75 -0.97 -10.40 -4.46
N ILE A 76 -1.98 -9.94 -5.20
CA ILE A 76 -2.13 -8.52 -5.50
C ILE A 76 -2.93 -7.88 -4.38
N THR A 77 -2.32 -6.94 -3.66
CA THR A 77 -3.04 -6.14 -2.65
C THR A 77 -3.96 -5.15 -3.36
N VAL A 78 -5.27 -5.34 -3.18
CA VAL A 78 -6.29 -4.41 -3.68
C VAL A 78 -7.00 -3.72 -2.52
N PRO A 79 -7.38 -2.43 -2.64
CA PRO A 79 -8.20 -1.77 -1.62
C PRO A 79 -9.53 -2.52 -1.43
N ALA A 80 -10.01 -2.63 -0.19
CA ALA A 80 -11.26 -3.33 0.10
C ALA A 80 -12.45 -2.80 -0.71
N SER A 81 -12.50 -1.48 -0.95
CA SER A 81 -13.54 -0.84 -1.77
C SER A 81 -13.54 -1.31 -3.23
N PHE A 82 -12.38 -1.71 -3.77
CA PHE A 82 -12.28 -2.29 -5.10
C PHE A 82 -12.85 -3.71 -5.10
N MET A 83 -12.45 -4.53 -4.11
CA MET A 83 -12.95 -5.89 -3.96
C MET A 83 -14.47 -5.93 -3.77
N LEU A 84 -15.04 -5.04 -2.96
CA LEU A 84 -16.49 -4.93 -2.75
C LEU A 84 -17.24 -4.60 -4.04
N ARG A 85 -16.72 -3.70 -4.87
CA ARG A 85 -17.31 -3.37 -6.18
C ARG A 85 -17.23 -4.55 -7.14
N MET A 86 -16.11 -5.27 -7.15
CA MET A 86 -15.94 -6.47 -7.96
C MET A 86 -16.96 -7.55 -7.55
N LEU A 87 -17.10 -7.81 -6.25
CA LEU A 87 -18.06 -8.77 -5.71
C LEU A 87 -19.51 -8.37 -6.01
N ALA A 88 -19.85 -7.09 -5.91
CA ALA A 88 -21.18 -6.59 -6.27
C ALA A 88 -21.48 -6.75 -7.77
N SER A 89 -20.51 -6.47 -8.64
CA SER A 89 -20.62 -6.67 -10.09
C SER A 89 -20.79 -8.15 -10.45
N LEU A 90 -20.06 -9.04 -9.79
CA LEU A 90 -20.17 -10.48 -10.00
C LEU A 90 -21.50 -11.03 -9.49
N ASN A 91 -22.00 -10.55 -8.35
CA ASN A 91 -23.29 -10.96 -7.80
C ASN A 91 -24.47 -10.55 -8.69
N ASN A 92 -24.40 -9.38 -9.32
CA ASN A 92 -25.39 -8.95 -10.32
C ASN A 92 -25.33 -9.82 -11.59
N ALA A 93 -24.13 -10.25 -12.00
CA ALA A 93 -23.92 -11.09 -13.19
C ALA A 93 -24.33 -12.56 -12.98
N PHE A 94 -24.25 -13.07 -11.75
CA PHE A 94 -24.59 -14.46 -11.40
C PHE A 94 -26.03 -14.65 -10.93
N ARG A 95 -26.85 -13.59 -10.82
CA ARG A 95 -28.27 -13.74 -10.51
C ARG A 95 -28.99 -14.40 -11.70
N PRO A 96 -29.38 -15.68 -11.63
CA PRO A 96 -30.12 -16.32 -12.70
C PRO A 96 -31.55 -15.77 -12.64
N GLY A 97 -31.90 -14.84 -13.53
CA GLY A 97 -33.25 -14.27 -13.60
C GLY A 97 -33.33 -12.79 -13.91
N PHE A 98 -32.22 -12.06 -14.03
CA PHE A 98 -32.26 -10.70 -14.60
C PHE A 98 -32.01 -10.76 -16.11
N LEU A 99 -32.92 -11.44 -16.82
CA LEU A 99 -33.11 -11.15 -18.24
C LEU A 99 -33.64 -9.70 -18.31
N PRO A 100 -33.09 -8.83 -19.17
CA PRO A 100 -33.74 -7.55 -19.44
C PRO A 100 -35.20 -7.82 -19.82
N PRO A 101 -36.17 -7.02 -19.33
CA PRO A 101 -37.55 -7.16 -19.75
C PRO A 101 -37.58 -7.10 -21.27
N ASP A 102 -38.22 -8.10 -21.88
CA ASP A 102 -38.37 -8.19 -23.32
C ASP A 102 -39.00 -6.88 -23.82
N PRO A 103 -38.36 -6.16 -24.76
CA PRO A 103 -38.89 -4.89 -25.27
C PRO A 103 -40.25 -5.04 -25.98
N SER A 104 -40.76 -6.27 -26.17
CA SER A 104 -42.05 -6.54 -26.80
C SER A 104 -43.29 -6.33 -25.90
N GLU A 105 -43.15 -6.08 -24.59
CA GLU A 105 -44.29 -5.80 -23.69
C GLU A 105 -44.43 -4.34 -23.24
N ALA A 106 -43.58 -3.42 -23.71
CA ALA A 106 -43.68 -2.00 -23.35
C ALA A 106 -44.72 -1.20 -24.14
N ASP A 107 -45.36 -1.79 -25.16
CA ASP A 107 -46.20 -1.07 -26.13
C ASP A 107 -47.69 -1.47 -26.11
N ARG A 108 -48.20 -2.00 -24.99
CA ARG A 108 -49.62 -2.42 -24.86
C ARG A 108 -50.42 -1.74 -23.75
N SER A 109 -49.98 -0.57 -23.26
CA SER A 109 -50.79 0.20 -22.30
C SER A 109 -50.75 1.70 -22.53
N GLU A 110 -50.85 2.14 -23.78
CA GLU A 110 -51.32 3.48 -24.11
C GLU A 110 -52.49 3.37 -25.09
N GLY A 111 -53.66 3.90 -24.71
CA GLY A 111 -54.78 4.13 -25.64
C GLY A 111 -56.11 3.47 -25.28
N SER A 112 -56.79 3.97 -24.23
CA SER A 112 -58.26 4.03 -24.26
C SER A 112 -58.73 5.30 -23.55
N GLY A 113 -58.48 6.43 -24.21
CA GLY A 113 -59.07 7.71 -23.89
C GLY A 113 -60.03 8.13 -25.00
N ALA A 114 -61.32 8.01 -24.69
CA ALA A 114 -62.46 8.81 -25.17
C ALA A 114 -62.75 8.93 -26.67
N GLU A 115 -63.92 8.43 -27.05
CA GLU A 115 -64.80 9.16 -27.98
C GLU A 115 -66.27 8.93 -27.60
N ASN A 116 -66.96 10.06 -27.41
CA ASN A 116 -68.39 10.21 -27.16
C ASN A 116 -69.19 9.79 -28.40
N GLU A 117 -70.40 9.27 -28.21
CA GLU A 117 -71.51 9.55 -29.14
C GLU A 117 -72.76 9.92 -28.33
N GLU A 118 -73.25 11.13 -28.60
CA GLU A 118 -74.56 11.67 -28.25
C GLU A 118 -75.61 11.11 -29.22
N ASP A 119 -76.70 10.53 -28.70
CA ASP A 119 -78.09 10.79 -29.12
C ASP A 119 -79.08 10.23 -28.06
#